data_AF-A0A9E3ZGI2-F1
#
_entry.id   AF-A0A9E3ZGI2-F1
#
_cell.length_a   1.000
_cell.length_b   1.000
_cell.length_c   1.000
_cell.angle_alpha   90.00
_cell.angle_beta   90.00
_cell.angle_gamma   90.00
#
_symmetry.space_group_name_H-M   'P 1'
#
loop_
_entity.id
_entity.type
_entity.pdbx_description
1 polymer ?
#
loop_
_entity_poly.entity_id
_entity_poly.type
_entity_poly.pdbx_seq_one_letter_code
_entity_poly.pdbx_strand_id
1 'polypeptide(L)'
;MRKRIVPLEQPAEPEGAWLDLGSLAEVEISSEDSAYPIESALVSADGSGWRASAPGRQQIRLLFAQPQRLTRIRLCFEETSVARSQEYVLRWAPGREQSLREIVRQQWNFSPDGATEETEDHHVDLPAVAILELVIDPDTERNEAFATLKSMRVG
;
A
#
# COMPACT_ATOMS: atom_id res chain seq x y z
N MET A 1 10.85 3.45 46.09
CA MET A 1 9.97 3.92 44.97
C MET A 1 9.12 2.75 44.53
N ARG A 2 7.80 2.92 44.41
CA ARG A 2 6.85 1.85 44.10
C ARG A 2 6.52 1.91 42.60
N LYS A 3 6.99 0.94 41.82
CA LYS A 3 6.66 0.80 40.39
C LYS A 3 5.48 -0.16 40.25
N ARG A 4 4.52 0.19 39.40
CA ARG A 4 3.42 -0.68 39.00
C ARG A 4 3.44 -0.76 37.47
N ILE A 5 3.46 -1.97 36.95
CA ILE A 5 3.32 -2.23 35.52
C ILE A 5 1.82 -2.14 35.24
N VAL A 6 1.44 -1.22 34.36
CA VAL A 6 0.08 -1.13 33.84
C VAL A 6 0.05 -2.07 32.62
N PRO A 7 -0.87 -3.03 32.54
CA PRO A 7 -1.08 -3.76 31.31
C PRO A 7 -1.38 -2.73 30.21
N LEU A 8 -0.69 -2.79 29.08
CA LEU A 8 -1.23 -2.17 27.88
C LEU A 8 -2.49 -2.97 27.57
N GLU A 9 -3.65 -2.41 27.89
CA GLU A 9 -4.83 -2.73 27.11
C GLU A 9 -4.52 -2.20 25.70
N GLN A 10 -3.94 -3.05 24.85
CA GLN A 10 -4.12 -2.86 23.43
C GLN A 10 -5.62 -2.92 23.22
N PRO A 11 -6.26 -1.85 22.73
CA PRO A 11 -7.59 -2.01 22.20
C PRO A 11 -7.47 -3.14 21.19
N ALA A 12 -8.20 -4.23 21.38
CA ALA A 12 -8.59 -5.04 20.24
C ALA A 12 -9.46 -4.10 19.42
N GLU A 13 -8.83 -3.28 18.58
CA GLU A 13 -9.54 -2.47 17.62
C GLU A 13 -10.38 -3.47 16.82
N PRO A 14 -11.71 -3.26 16.72
CA PRO A 14 -12.46 -4.04 15.74
C PRO A 14 -11.69 -3.89 14.44
N GLU A 15 -11.46 -4.99 13.71
CA GLU A 15 -10.98 -4.90 12.33
C GLU A 15 -11.86 -3.85 11.64
N GLY A 16 -11.35 -2.62 11.54
CA GLY A 16 -12.11 -1.49 11.06
C GLY A 16 -12.60 -1.88 9.68
N ALA A 17 -13.89 -1.67 9.41
CA ALA A 17 -14.54 -2.14 8.19
C ALA A 17 -13.77 -1.66 6.97
N TRP A 18 -12.84 -2.49 6.49
CA TRP A 18 -12.04 -2.20 5.32
C TRP A 18 -13.01 -1.93 4.18
N LEU A 19 -12.73 -0.87 3.42
CA LEU A 19 -13.55 -0.49 2.29
C LEU A 19 -13.50 -1.61 1.24
N ASP A 20 -14.65 -1.91 0.67
CA ASP A 20 -14.75 -2.74 -0.53
C ASP A 20 -14.26 -1.93 -1.74
N LEU A 21 -12.96 -1.98 -1.99
CA LEU A 21 -12.33 -1.22 -3.08
C LEU A 21 -12.88 -1.60 -4.45
N GLY A 22 -13.34 -2.85 -4.63
CA GLY A 22 -13.87 -3.33 -5.90
C GLY A 22 -15.20 -2.69 -6.29
N SER A 23 -15.99 -2.22 -5.32
CA SER A 23 -17.25 -1.52 -5.57
C SER A 23 -17.15 0.01 -5.42
N LEU A 24 -16.15 0.50 -4.69
CA LEU A 24 -16.04 1.92 -4.33
C LEU A 24 -15.05 2.73 -5.18
N ALA A 25 -14.09 2.08 -5.83
CA ALA A 25 -13.01 2.75 -6.54
C ALA A 25 -12.78 2.19 -7.96
N GLU A 26 -12.48 3.08 -8.88
CA GLU A 26 -11.80 2.74 -10.13
C GLU A 26 -10.29 2.69 -9.86
N VAL A 27 -9.56 1.86 -10.60
CA VAL A 27 -8.11 1.69 -10.40
C VAL A 27 -7.37 2.10 -11.68
N GLU A 28 -6.43 3.02 -11.54
CA GLU A 28 -5.45 3.31 -12.59
C GLU A 28 -4.10 2.73 -12.20
N ILE A 29 -3.45 2.05 -13.14
CA ILE A 29 -2.14 1.44 -12.97
C ILE A 29 -1.24 1.82 -14.14
N SER A 30 0.06 1.98 -13.88
CA SER A 30 1.03 2.29 -14.94
C SER A 30 1.31 1.09 -15.85
N SER A 31 1.31 -0.12 -15.30
CA SER A 31 1.44 -1.38 -16.05
C SER A 31 0.96 -2.55 -15.19
N GLU A 32 0.68 -3.69 -15.80
CA GLU A 32 0.30 -4.91 -15.08
C GLU A 32 0.69 -6.15 -15.88
N ASP A 33 1.14 -7.17 -15.17
CA ASP A 33 1.27 -8.53 -15.66
C ASP A 33 -0.08 -9.26 -15.52
N SER A 34 -0.59 -9.80 -16.64
CA SER A 34 -1.84 -10.55 -16.68
C SER A 34 -1.92 -11.75 -15.72
N ALA A 35 -0.77 -12.30 -15.29
CA ALA A 35 -0.73 -13.38 -14.30
C ALA A 35 -0.87 -12.89 -12.85
N TYR A 36 -0.67 -11.59 -12.61
CA TYR A 36 -0.67 -10.96 -11.28
C TYR A 36 -1.49 -9.65 -11.31
N PRO A 37 -2.81 -9.76 -11.52
CA PRO A 37 -3.66 -8.59 -11.73
C PRO A 37 -3.95 -7.84 -10.42
N ILE A 38 -4.28 -6.55 -10.52
CA ILE A 38 -4.41 -5.64 -9.38
C ILE A 38 -5.48 -6.06 -8.37
N GLU A 39 -6.53 -6.73 -8.84
CA GLU A 39 -7.59 -7.30 -8.01
C GLU A 39 -7.05 -8.33 -6.99
N SER A 40 -5.94 -9.01 -7.33
CA SER A 40 -5.28 -9.97 -6.45
C SER A 40 -4.65 -9.31 -5.22
N ALA A 41 -4.31 -8.02 -5.31
CA ALA A 41 -3.80 -7.25 -4.16
C ALA A 41 -4.92 -6.50 -3.41
N LEU A 42 -5.95 -6.03 -4.12
CA LEU A 42 -6.97 -5.14 -3.56
C LEU A 42 -8.21 -5.86 -3.00
N VAL A 43 -8.66 -6.93 -3.65
CA VAL A 43 -9.94 -7.59 -3.33
C VAL A 43 -9.70 -8.93 -2.63
N SER A 44 -8.79 -9.73 -3.17
CA SER A 44 -8.42 -11.02 -2.57
C SER A 44 -7.30 -10.82 -1.55
N ALA A 45 -7.43 -11.33 -0.32
CA ALA A 45 -6.31 -11.33 0.65
C ALA A 45 -5.39 -12.54 0.45
N ASP A 46 -5.87 -13.52 -0.30
CA ASP A 46 -5.28 -14.86 -0.43
C ASP A 46 -4.56 -15.05 -1.78
N GLY A 47 -4.48 -13.98 -2.59
CA GLY A 47 -3.97 -14.00 -3.95
C GLY A 47 -2.45 -13.84 -4.04
N SER A 48 -1.93 -14.04 -5.24
CA SER A 48 -0.52 -13.83 -5.62
C SER A 48 -0.07 -12.37 -5.62
N GLY A 49 -0.93 -11.44 -5.19
CA GLY A 49 -0.70 -9.99 -5.29
C GLY A 49 -0.68 -9.48 -6.73
N TRP A 50 -0.30 -8.21 -6.85
CA TRP A 50 -0.12 -7.50 -8.11
C TRP A 50 1.36 -7.44 -8.50
N ARG A 51 1.63 -7.46 -9.80
CA ARG A 51 2.97 -7.23 -10.37
C ARG A 51 2.87 -6.36 -11.62
N ALA A 52 3.79 -5.43 -11.74
CA ALA A 52 3.98 -4.62 -12.94
C ALA A 52 4.51 -5.45 -14.12
N SER A 53 4.10 -5.13 -15.36
CA SER A 53 4.67 -5.77 -16.56
C SER A 53 5.92 -5.07 -17.12
N ALA A 54 6.28 -3.90 -16.58
CA ALA A 54 7.51 -3.20 -16.92
C ALA A 54 8.37 -2.95 -15.67
N PRO A 55 9.71 -2.96 -15.80
CA PRO A 55 10.61 -2.64 -14.70
C PRO A 55 10.57 -1.15 -14.35
N GLY A 56 11.06 -0.84 -13.15
CA GLY A 56 11.20 0.50 -12.62
C GLY A 56 9.94 1.07 -11.98
N ARG A 57 9.99 2.35 -11.64
CA ARG A 57 8.94 3.05 -10.87
C ARG A 57 7.53 2.88 -11.45
N GLN A 58 6.58 2.47 -10.60
CA GLN A 58 5.18 2.25 -10.96
C GLN A 58 4.22 3.04 -10.08
N GLN A 59 3.00 3.24 -10.58
CA GLN A 59 1.94 3.96 -9.90
C GLN A 59 0.66 3.13 -9.88
N ILE A 60 -0.01 3.12 -8.73
CA ILE A 60 -1.37 2.60 -8.53
C ILE A 60 -2.20 3.74 -7.95
N ARG A 61 -3.35 4.04 -8.54
CA ARG A 61 -4.29 5.04 -8.03
C ARG A 61 -5.66 4.43 -7.83
N LEU A 62 -6.21 4.67 -6.65
CA LEU A 62 -7.61 4.42 -6.34
C LEU A 62 -8.37 5.73 -6.52
N LEU A 63 -9.33 5.71 -7.44
CA LEU A 63 -10.20 6.83 -7.75
C LEU A 63 -11.59 6.53 -7.21
N PHE A 64 -11.91 7.07 -6.04
CA PHE A 64 -13.20 6.81 -5.42
C PHE A 64 -14.33 7.51 -6.18
N ALA A 65 -15.44 6.81 -6.41
CA ALA A 65 -16.63 7.39 -7.05
C ALA A 65 -17.24 8.52 -6.21
N GLN A 66 -17.17 8.37 -4.88
CA GLN A 66 -17.48 9.41 -3.89
C GLN A 66 -16.32 9.50 -2.91
N PRO A 67 -15.89 10.71 -2.49
CA PRO A 67 -14.79 10.85 -1.55
C PRO A 67 -15.03 10.06 -0.26
N GLN A 68 -14.05 9.24 0.12
CA GLN A 68 -14.14 8.37 1.30
C GLN A 68 -13.36 8.94 2.48
N ARG A 69 -13.87 8.81 3.70
CA ARG A 69 -13.05 9.06 4.89
C ARG A 69 -12.12 7.87 5.08
N LEU A 70 -10.82 8.14 5.19
CA LEU A 70 -9.82 7.10 5.48
C LEU A 70 -9.19 7.37 6.84
N THR A 71 -9.10 6.32 7.65
CA THR A 71 -8.42 6.30 8.93
C THR A 71 -7.26 5.31 9.00
N ARG A 72 -7.19 4.38 8.05
CA ARG A 72 -6.18 3.33 8.05
C ARG A 72 -5.82 2.89 6.63
N ILE A 73 -4.54 2.70 6.40
CA ILE A 73 -4.01 2.15 5.14
C ILE A 73 -2.98 1.09 5.49
N ARG A 74 -3.25 -0.16 5.10
CA ARG A 74 -2.30 -1.26 5.25
C ARG A 74 -1.74 -1.65 3.88
N LEU A 75 -0.42 -1.76 3.80
CA LEU A 75 0.33 -2.20 2.63
C LEU A 75 1.19 -3.40 2.99
N CYS A 76 1.25 -4.38 2.10
CA CYS A 76 2.11 -5.54 2.24
C CYS A 76 2.89 -5.74 0.94
N PHE A 77 4.22 -5.78 1.04
CA PHE A 77 5.14 -5.98 -0.06
C PHE A 77 5.90 -7.27 0.13
N GLU A 78 6.26 -7.94 -0.97
CA GLU A 78 7.00 -9.19 -0.93
C GLU A 78 8.06 -9.22 -2.05
N GLU A 79 9.26 -9.66 -1.67
CA GLU A 79 10.40 -9.96 -2.55
C GLU A 79 11.22 -11.10 -1.95
N THR A 80 11.22 -12.25 -2.61
CA THR A 80 11.85 -13.49 -2.13
C THR A 80 13.04 -13.94 -2.97
N SER A 81 13.28 -13.28 -4.10
CA SER A 81 14.20 -13.73 -5.14
C SER A 81 15.51 -12.93 -5.18
N VAL A 82 15.46 -11.62 -4.95
CA VAL A 82 16.62 -10.73 -5.11
C VAL A 82 16.74 -9.74 -3.96
N ALA A 83 17.97 -9.48 -3.52
CA ALA A 83 18.23 -8.43 -2.55
C ALA A 83 18.18 -7.05 -3.23
N ARG A 84 17.32 -6.15 -2.74
CA ARG A 84 17.12 -4.82 -3.33
C ARG A 84 16.55 -3.81 -2.33
N SER A 85 16.83 -2.54 -2.60
CA SER A 85 16.29 -1.40 -1.86
C SER A 85 15.03 -0.89 -2.57
N GLN A 86 13.89 -0.91 -1.90
CA GLN A 86 12.61 -0.42 -2.41
C GLN A 86 12.18 0.84 -1.66
N GLU A 87 11.61 1.81 -2.36
CA GLU A 87 10.91 2.96 -1.78
C GLU A 87 9.42 2.91 -2.18
N TYR A 88 8.53 3.34 -1.30
CA TYR A 88 7.18 3.72 -1.71
C TYR A 88 6.76 5.07 -1.14
N VAL A 89 5.79 5.69 -1.82
CA VAL A 89 5.19 6.96 -1.44
C VAL A 89 3.68 6.82 -1.50
N LEU A 90 3.00 7.10 -0.39
CA LEU A 90 1.55 7.27 -0.35
C LEU A 90 1.20 8.74 -0.46
N ARG A 91 0.24 9.05 -1.34
CA ARG A 91 -0.26 10.41 -1.55
C ARG A 91 -1.77 10.39 -1.68
N TRP A 92 -2.40 11.53 -1.41
CA TRP A 92 -3.85 11.64 -1.56
C TRP A 92 -4.28 13.02 -2.03
N ALA A 93 -5.45 13.08 -2.66
CA ALA A 93 -6.14 14.33 -2.96
C ALA A 93 -7.60 14.25 -2.50
N PRO A 94 -8.16 15.36 -1.99
CA PRO A 94 -9.54 15.38 -1.53
C PRO A 94 -10.55 15.57 -2.68
N GLY A 95 -10.07 15.96 -3.86
CA GLY A 95 -10.84 16.05 -5.09
C GLY A 95 -9.98 15.71 -6.30
N ARG A 96 -10.59 15.31 -7.42
CA ARG A 96 -9.86 14.83 -8.61
C ARG A 96 -9.01 15.90 -9.30
N GLU A 97 -9.39 17.18 -9.18
CA GLU A 97 -8.65 18.31 -9.75
C GLU A 97 -7.65 18.94 -8.76
N GLN A 98 -7.57 18.41 -7.54
CA GLN A 98 -6.69 18.94 -6.50
C GLN A 98 -5.32 18.25 -6.52
N SER A 99 -4.30 19.01 -6.16
CA SER A 99 -2.93 18.47 -6.05
C SER A 99 -2.85 17.35 -5.02
N LEU A 100 -2.11 16.30 -5.38
CA LEU A 100 -1.76 15.22 -4.48
C LEU A 100 -0.86 15.72 -3.35
N ARG A 101 -1.15 15.28 -2.13
CA ARG A 101 -0.41 15.57 -0.90
C ARG A 101 0.23 14.29 -0.39
N GLU A 102 1.50 14.34 -0.05
CA GLU A 102 2.20 13.19 0.53
C GLU A 102 1.64 12.87 1.92
N ILE A 103 1.37 11.59 2.16
CA ILE A 103 1.01 11.03 3.46
C ILE A 103 2.30 10.57 4.15
N VAL A 104 3.03 9.69 3.48
CA VAL A 104 4.23 9.05 3.99
C VAL A 104 5.10 8.57 2.83
N ARG A 105 6.41 8.50 3.09
CA ARG A 105 7.44 7.91 2.25
C ARG A 105 8.27 6.98 3.12
N GLN A 106 8.43 5.73 2.68
CA GLN A 106 9.24 4.75 3.38
C GLN A 106 10.20 4.09 2.39
N GLN A 107 11.35 3.67 2.91
CA GLN A 107 12.33 2.88 2.18
C GLN A 107 12.71 1.66 3.02
N TRP A 108 12.89 0.53 2.35
CA TRP A 108 13.17 -0.75 2.96
C TRP A 108 14.08 -1.60 2.06
N ASN A 109 14.83 -2.55 2.66
CA ASN A 109 15.75 -3.44 1.95
C ASN A 109 15.31 -4.89 2.06
N PHE A 110 14.96 -5.50 0.92
CA PHE A 110 14.68 -6.93 0.84
C PHE A 110 15.96 -7.75 0.67
N SER A 111 15.93 -8.98 1.16
CA SER A 111 16.97 -9.99 0.90
C SER A 111 16.39 -11.39 1.02
N PRO A 112 16.69 -12.32 0.09
CA PRO A 112 16.26 -13.72 0.18
C PRO A 112 16.72 -14.44 1.45
N ASP A 113 17.90 -14.07 1.97
CA ASP A 113 18.47 -14.63 3.21
C ASP A 113 18.08 -13.81 4.46
N GLY A 114 17.29 -12.74 4.27
CA GLY A 114 16.92 -11.79 5.31
C GLY A 114 15.41 -11.64 5.36
N ALA A 115 14.96 -10.40 5.22
CA ALA A 115 13.53 -10.11 5.25
C ALA A 115 13.00 -9.99 3.81
N THR A 116 11.98 -10.80 3.55
CA THR A 116 11.36 -11.01 2.24
C THR A 116 9.96 -10.42 2.14
N GLU A 117 9.40 -9.97 3.26
CA GLU A 117 8.09 -9.35 3.36
C GLU A 117 8.20 -8.11 4.24
N GLU A 118 7.51 -7.05 3.85
CA GLU A 118 7.39 -5.83 4.63
C GLU A 118 5.92 -5.41 4.68
N THR A 119 5.38 -5.24 5.89
CA THR A 119 3.99 -4.86 6.12
C THR A 119 3.92 -3.57 6.92
N GLU A 120 3.26 -2.57 6.35
CA GLU A 120 3.14 -1.23 6.88
C GLU A 120 1.67 -0.91 7.17
N ASP A 121 1.40 -0.36 8.36
CA ASP A 121 0.04 -0.10 8.85
C ASP A 121 -0.10 1.35 9.33
N HIS A 122 -0.53 2.21 8.40
CA HIS A 122 -0.61 3.65 8.60
C HIS A 122 -1.96 4.05 9.17
N HIS A 123 -1.95 4.65 10.36
CA HIS A 123 -3.11 5.31 10.93
C HIS A 123 -3.12 6.77 10.49
N VAL A 124 -4.18 7.18 9.80
CA VAL A 124 -4.33 8.50 9.18
C VAL A 124 -5.64 9.15 9.64
N ASP A 125 -5.84 10.43 9.34
CA ASP A 125 -7.14 11.09 9.52
C ASP A 125 -7.43 11.94 8.27
N LEU A 126 -7.91 11.28 7.23
CA LEU A 126 -8.18 11.89 5.93
C LEU A 126 -9.70 11.96 5.73
N PRO A 127 -10.33 13.14 5.91
CA PRO A 127 -11.78 13.23 6.05
C PRO A 127 -12.57 12.98 4.75
N ALA A 128 -11.95 13.21 3.59
CA ALA A 128 -12.59 13.05 2.29
C ALA A 128 -11.51 12.83 1.22
N VAL A 129 -11.26 11.59 0.82
CA VAL A 129 -10.25 11.16 -0.14
C VAL A 129 -10.93 10.81 -1.45
N ALA A 130 -10.65 11.58 -2.50
CA ALA A 130 -11.10 11.28 -3.86
C ALA A 130 -10.07 10.44 -4.63
N ILE A 131 -8.79 10.68 -4.37
CA ILE A 131 -7.67 9.95 -4.96
C ILE A 131 -6.74 9.49 -3.85
N LEU A 132 -6.41 8.20 -3.84
CA LEU A 132 -5.29 7.63 -3.10
C LEU A 132 -4.28 7.08 -4.11
N GLU A 133 -3.06 7.60 -4.10
CA GLU A 133 -1.97 7.18 -4.97
C GLU A 133 -0.89 6.47 -4.16
N LEU A 134 -0.52 5.28 -4.62
CA LEU A 134 0.68 4.56 -4.20
C LEU A 134 1.68 4.59 -5.35
N VAL A 135 2.88 5.08 -5.06
CA VAL A 135 4.00 5.07 -6.00
C VAL A 135 5.07 4.16 -5.45
N ILE A 136 5.50 3.17 -6.22
CA ILE A 136 6.50 2.18 -5.82
C ILE A 136 7.73 2.38 -6.70
N ASP A 137 8.87 2.63 -6.08
CA ASP A 137 10.19 2.49 -6.71
C ASP A 137 10.80 1.15 -6.29
N PRO A 138 10.70 0.12 -7.15
CA PRO A 138 11.06 -1.25 -6.80
C PRO A 138 12.57 -1.45 -6.54
N ASP A 139 13.41 -0.58 -7.08
CA ASP A 139 14.86 -0.70 -6.97
C ASP A 139 15.47 0.70 -7.13
N THR A 140 15.70 1.35 -6.00
CA THR A 140 16.22 2.72 -5.93
C THR A 140 17.64 2.86 -6.48
N GLU A 141 18.34 1.74 -6.71
CA GLU A 141 19.72 1.74 -7.18
C GLU A 141 19.83 1.52 -8.69
N ARG A 142 19.09 0.53 -9.23
CA ARG A 142 19.27 0.08 -10.63
C ARG A 142 18.02 0.26 -11.50
N ASN A 143 16.83 0.43 -10.91
CA ASN A 143 15.57 0.61 -11.63
C ASN A 143 15.26 -0.51 -12.64
N GLU A 144 15.80 -1.71 -12.44
CA GLU A 144 15.61 -2.90 -13.29
C GLU A 144 14.58 -3.89 -12.72
N ALA A 145 14.19 -3.71 -11.46
CA ALA A 145 13.24 -4.59 -10.80
C ALA A 145 11.79 -4.22 -11.14
N PHE A 146 10.89 -5.20 -11.02
CA PHE A 146 9.45 -5.00 -11.19
C PHE A 146 8.82 -4.62 -9.85
N ALA A 147 7.89 -3.68 -9.86
CA ALA A 147 7.09 -3.38 -8.68
C ALA A 147 6.11 -4.52 -8.41
N THR A 148 6.03 -4.90 -7.13
CA THR A 148 5.10 -5.91 -6.62
C THR A 148 4.34 -5.32 -5.44
N LEU A 149 3.10 -5.76 -5.25
CA LEU A 149 2.29 -5.43 -4.09
C LEU A 149 1.50 -6.67 -3.71
N LYS A 150 1.77 -7.23 -2.53
CA LYS A 150 1.10 -8.44 -2.05
C LYS A 150 -0.34 -8.15 -1.67
N SER A 151 -0.56 -7.11 -0.87
CA SER A 151 -1.92 -6.64 -0.60
C SER A 151 -1.96 -5.15 -0.22
N MET A 152 -3.10 -4.53 -0.47
CA MET A 152 -3.44 -3.20 0.03
C MET A 152 -4.86 -3.18 0.57
N ARG A 153 -5.04 -2.63 1.77
CA ARG A 153 -6.34 -2.46 2.43
C ARG A 153 -6.47 -1.03 2.93
N VAL A 154 -7.67 -0.48 2.82
CA VAL A 154 -7.97 0.92 3.15
C VAL A 154 -9.28 0.98 3.93
N GLY A 155 -9.35 1.73 5.02
CA GLY A 155 -10.49 1.82 5.93
C GLY A 155 -10.56 3.17 6.64
#